data_AF-R1G2W4-F1
#
_entry.id   AF-R1G2W4-F1
#
_cell.length_a   1.000
_cell.length_b   1.000
_cell.length_c   1.000
_cell.angle_alpha   90.00
_cell.angle_beta   90.00
_cell.angle_gamma   90.00
#
_symmetry.space_group_name_H-M   'P 1'
#
loop_
_entity.id
_entity.type
_entity.pdbx_description
1 polymer ?
#
loop_
_entity_poly.entity_id
_entity_poly.type
_entity_poly.pdbx_seq_one_letter_code
_entity_poly.pdbx_strand_id
1 'polypeptide(L)'
;MDKRETIIVGIILLILLALGFIIAPLLYPINNNQNLNQNQLYQIYQIAQYCQDLCIYAKYNLSISNLSNTCLVSENSILYQSWISYPNAYNWGCEVSDNNLNLCNNSNYIVLDDNCSIINIYYQNRQLNIT
;
A
#
# COMPACT_ATOMS: atom_id res chain seq x y z
N MET A 1 -28.98 13.08 -47.29
CA MET A 1 -28.49 13.64 -46.01
C MET A 1 -27.64 14.83 -46.34
N ASP A 2 -28.05 16.00 -45.87
CA ASP A 2 -27.39 17.25 -46.20
C ASP A 2 -26.06 17.37 -45.43
N LYS A 3 -25.07 18.10 -45.96
CA LYS A 3 -23.70 18.14 -45.40
C LYS A 3 -23.68 18.64 -43.94
N ARG A 4 -24.67 19.46 -43.55
CA ARG A 4 -24.91 19.91 -42.18
C ARG A 4 -25.46 18.82 -41.26
N GLU A 5 -26.37 17.98 -41.74
CA GLU A 5 -26.96 16.89 -40.96
C GLU A 5 -25.90 15.85 -40.58
N THR A 6 -25.01 15.52 -41.52
CA THR A 6 -23.91 14.58 -41.28
C THR A 6 -22.94 15.06 -40.20
N ILE A 7 -22.67 16.37 -40.13
CA ILE A 7 -21.80 16.95 -39.10
C ILE A 7 -22.47 16.89 -37.72
N ILE A 8 -23.76 17.21 -37.63
CA ILE A 8 -24.51 17.20 -36.38
C ILE A 8 -24.57 15.77 -35.81
N VAL A 9 -24.88 14.78 -36.66
CA VAL A 9 -24.91 13.37 -36.25
C VAL A 9 -23.53 12.91 -35.77
N GLY A 10 -22.46 13.32 -36.44
CA GLY A 10 -21.09 13.01 -36.04
C GLY A 10 -20.72 13.56 -34.66
N ILE A 11 -21.14 14.79 -34.34
CA ILE A 11 -20.89 15.42 -33.03
C ILE A 11 -21.66 14.67 -31.92
N ILE A 12 -22.92 14.30 -32.16
CA ILE A 12 -23.75 13.56 -31.19
C ILE A 12 -23.11 12.21 -30.85
N LEU A 13 -22.63 11.49 -31.86
CA LEU A 13 -21.91 10.22 -31.68
C LEU A 13 -20.63 10.39 -30.85
N LEU A 14 -19.88 11.46 -31.08
CA LEU A 14 -18.65 11.78 -30.35
C LEU A 14 -18.91 12.05 -28.86
N ILE A 15 -19.99 12.78 -28.56
CA ILE A 15 -20.41 13.07 -27.17
C ILE A 15 -20.83 11.78 -26.46
N LEU A 16 -21.61 10.92 -27.13
CA LEU A 16 -22.02 9.62 -26.57
C LEU A 16 -20.81 8.72 -26.28
N LEU A 17 -19.81 8.71 -27.16
CA LEU A 17 -18.58 7.94 -26.97
C LEU A 17 -17.80 8.45 -25.75
N ALA A 18 -17.63 9.77 -25.63
CA ALA A 18 -16.93 10.40 -24.52
C ALA A 18 -17.59 10.14 -23.17
N LEU A 19 -18.93 10.20 -23.12
CA LEU A 19 -19.70 9.85 -21.91
C LEU A 19 -19.48 8.39 -21.49
N GLY A 20 -19.38 7.46 -22.45
CA GLY A 20 -19.08 6.05 -22.16
C GLY A 20 -17.76 5.86 -21.41
N PHE A 21 -16.70 6.58 -21.78
CA PHE A 21 -15.40 6.51 -21.10
C PHE A 21 -15.40 7.13 -19.70
N ILE A 22 -16.28 8.10 -19.43
CA ILE A 22 -16.41 8.73 -18.11
C ILE A 22 -17.25 7.85 -17.16
N ILE A 23 -18.29 7.21 -17.68
CA ILE A 23 -19.25 6.44 -16.87
C ILE A 23 -18.75 5.01 -16.59
N ALA A 24 -18.03 4.39 -17.52
CA ALA A 24 -17.57 3.00 -17.37
C ALA A 24 -16.71 2.75 -16.11
N PRO A 25 -15.74 3.61 -15.74
CA PRO A 25 -14.97 3.45 -14.49
C PRO A 25 -15.81 3.60 -13.22
N LEU A 26 -16.95 4.33 -13.30
CA LEU A 26 -17.85 4.57 -12.17
C LEU A 26 -18.78 3.38 -11.93
N LEU A 27 -19.29 2.75 -13.00
CA LEU A 27 -20.21 1.61 -12.93
C LEU A 27 -19.49 0.27 -12.77
N TYR A 28 -18.30 0.14 -13.36
CA TYR A 28 -17.47 -1.05 -13.26
C TYR A 28 -16.15 -0.65 -12.59
N PRO A 29 -16.15 -0.45 -11.25
CA PRO A 29 -14.90 -0.30 -10.54
C PRO A 29 -14.03 -1.51 -10.88
N ILE A 30 -12.84 -1.26 -11.42
CA ILE A 30 -11.88 -2.30 -11.78
C ILE A 30 -11.49 -2.99 -10.47
N ASN A 31 -12.21 -4.06 -10.13
CA ASN A 31 -11.90 -4.86 -8.96
C ASN A 31 -10.76 -5.81 -9.35
N ASN A 32 -9.52 -5.33 -9.21
CA ASN A 32 -8.33 -6.15 -9.28
C ASN A 32 -8.25 -7.05 -8.05
N ASN A 33 -9.17 -8.00 -7.91
CA ASN A 33 -9.02 -9.16 -7.03
C ASN A 33 -8.01 -10.13 -7.66
N GLN A 34 -6.75 -9.69 -7.75
CA GLN A 34 -5.66 -10.62 -7.97
C GLN A 34 -5.41 -11.35 -6.66
N ASN A 35 -5.74 -12.64 -6.62
CA ASN A 35 -5.29 -13.51 -5.54
C ASN A 35 -3.76 -13.58 -5.61
N LEU A 36 -3.09 -13.23 -4.51
CA LEU A 36 -1.64 -13.37 -4.39
C LEU A 36 -1.25 -14.83 -4.53
N ASN A 37 -0.19 -15.10 -5.29
CA ASN A 37 0.38 -16.45 -5.34
C ASN A 37 1.21 -16.74 -4.07
N GLN A 38 1.53 -18.02 -3.83
CA GLN A 38 2.27 -18.45 -2.63
C GLN A 38 3.65 -17.78 -2.52
N ASN A 39 4.35 -17.58 -3.63
CA ASN A 39 5.67 -16.95 -3.62
C ASN A 39 5.59 -15.46 -3.23
N GLN A 40 4.56 -14.76 -3.69
CA GLN A 40 4.32 -13.36 -3.32
C GLN A 40 3.98 -13.25 -1.83
N LEU A 41 3.10 -14.11 -1.32
CA LEU A 41 2.79 -14.15 0.11
C LEU A 41 4.04 -14.42 0.94
N TYR A 42 4.86 -15.38 0.52
CA TYR A 42 6.12 -15.68 1.19
C TYR A 42 7.06 -14.47 1.24
N GLN A 43 7.24 -13.75 0.13
CA GLN A 43 8.05 -12.53 0.11
C GLN A 43 7.50 -11.43 1.02
N ILE A 44 6.17 -11.25 1.03
CA ILE A 44 5.50 -10.28 1.90
C ILE A 44 5.77 -10.63 3.37
N TYR A 45 5.65 -11.90 3.75
CA TYR A 45 5.94 -12.35 5.11
C TYR A 45 7.40 -12.15 5.51
N GLN A 46 8.35 -12.35 4.59
CA GLN A 46 9.76 -12.07 4.86
C GLN A 46 10.02 -10.58 5.15
N ILE A 47 9.41 -9.68 4.38
CA ILE A 47 9.51 -8.23 4.63
C ILE A 47 8.86 -7.87 5.97
N ALA A 48 7.72 -8.49 6.30
CA ALA A 48 7.04 -8.25 7.58
C ALA A 48 7.87 -8.73 8.78
N GLN A 49 8.52 -9.90 8.68
CA GLN A 49 9.46 -10.38 9.70
C GLN A 49 10.64 -9.44 9.85
N TYR A 50 11.19 -8.92 8.75
CA TYR A 50 12.27 -7.95 8.82
C TYR A 50 11.85 -6.62 9.49
N CYS A 51 10.62 -6.17 9.25
CA CYS A 51 10.04 -5.02 9.96
C CYS A 51 9.95 -5.28 11.48
N GLN A 52 9.49 -6.47 11.87
CA GLN A 52 9.47 -6.90 13.27
C GLN A 52 10.87 -6.91 13.90
N ASP A 53 11.87 -7.46 13.21
CA ASP A 53 13.26 -7.48 13.68
C ASP A 53 13.82 -6.06 13.90
N LEU A 54 13.51 -5.12 12.99
CA LEU A 54 13.91 -3.72 13.15
C LEU A 54 13.25 -3.06 14.35
N CYS A 55 11.96 -3.34 14.62
CA CYS A 55 11.29 -2.85 15.82
C CYS A 55 11.94 -3.39 17.09
N ILE A 56 12.23 -4.70 17.13
CA ILE A 56 12.92 -5.35 18.25
C ILE A 56 14.29 -4.71 18.46
N TYR A 57 15.05 -4.52 17.39
CA TYR A 57 16.35 -3.86 17.46
C TYR A 57 16.25 -2.41 17.98
N ALA A 58 15.27 -1.64 17.51
CA ALA A 58 15.04 -0.27 17.97
C ALA A 58 14.71 -0.23 19.47
N LYS A 59 13.83 -1.13 19.93
CA LYS A 59 13.36 -1.18 21.31
C LYS A 59 14.44 -1.64 22.27
N TYR A 60 15.14 -2.72 21.95
CA TYR A 60 16.06 -3.38 22.89
C TYR A 60 17.52 -3.00 22.70
N ASN A 61 17.98 -2.82 21.46
CA ASN A 61 19.39 -2.53 21.19
C ASN A 61 19.66 -1.02 21.17
N LEU A 62 18.74 -0.22 20.61
CA LEU A 62 18.83 1.25 20.63
C LEU A 62 18.16 1.87 21.86
N SER A 63 17.50 1.06 22.70
CA SER A 63 16.81 1.50 23.93
C SER A 63 15.75 2.60 23.70
N ILE A 64 15.08 2.58 22.53
CA ILE A 64 14.00 3.51 22.24
C ILE A 64 12.74 3.02 22.96
N SER A 65 12.40 3.66 24.08
CA SER A 65 11.36 3.19 25.00
C SER A 65 9.93 3.44 24.51
N ASN A 66 9.73 4.41 23.61
CA ASN A 66 8.42 4.72 23.03
C ASN A 66 8.52 4.74 21.50
N LEU A 67 7.98 3.71 20.87
CA LEU A 67 7.83 3.58 19.42
C LEU A 67 6.37 3.77 18.98
N SER A 68 5.44 3.97 19.93
CA SER A 68 4.01 4.06 19.64
C SER A 68 3.75 5.20 18.65
N ASN A 69 2.91 4.91 17.65
CA ASN A 69 2.54 5.81 16.57
C ASN A 69 3.73 6.39 15.81
N THR A 70 4.71 5.54 15.48
CA THR A 70 5.92 5.93 14.74
C THR A 70 6.07 5.12 13.45
N CYS A 71 6.39 5.81 12.36
CA CYS A 71 6.95 5.15 11.18
C CYS A 71 8.44 4.85 11.43
N LEU A 72 8.76 3.58 11.64
CA LEU A 72 10.11 3.11 11.97
C LEU A 72 11.12 3.37 10.84
N VAL A 73 10.64 3.51 9.61
CA VAL A 73 11.46 3.56 8.39
C VAL A 73 11.23 4.84 7.59
N SER A 74 10.84 5.92 8.25
CA SER A 74 10.86 7.25 7.62
C SER A 74 12.28 7.64 7.21
N GLU A 75 12.45 8.51 6.21
CA GLU A 75 13.79 8.92 5.72
C GLU A 75 14.69 9.51 6.81
N ASN A 76 14.08 10.09 7.85
CA ASN A 76 14.79 10.67 9.00
C ASN A 76 15.09 9.65 10.11
N SER A 77 14.62 8.41 9.98
CA SER A 77 14.87 7.34 10.94
C SER A 77 16.29 6.79 10.79
N ILE A 78 16.94 6.51 11.92
CA ILE A 78 18.22 5.78 11.95
C ILE A 78 18.12 4.38 11.33
N LEU A 79 16.91 3.80 11.28
CA LEU A 79 16.65 2.48 10.73
C LEU A 79 16.42 2.50 9.21
N TYR A 80 16.28 3.70 8.61
CA TYR A 80 15.95 3.86 7.19
C TYR A 80 16.95 3.14 6.29
N GLN A 81 18.26 3.32 6.56
CA GLN A 81 19.31 2.73 5.74
C GLN A 81 19.27 1.20 5.79
N SER A 82 19.00 0.62 6.96
CA SER A 82 18.84 -0.83 7.12
C SER A 82 17.62 -1.32 6.34
N TRP A 83 16.50 -0.60 6.43
CA TRP A 83 15.27 -0.92 5.71
C TRP A 83 15.45 -0.98 4.20
N ILE A 84 15.96 0.09 3.59
CA ILE A 84 16.11 0.16 2.13
C ILE A 84 17.17 -0.79 1.58
N SER A 85 18.07 -1.30 2.43
CA SER A 85 19.06 -2.30 2.05
C SER A 85 18.45 -3.71 1.93
N TYR A 86 17.26 -3.94 2.49
CA TYR A 86 16.57 -5.21 2.37
C TYR A 86 15.88 -5.34 1.00
N PRO A 87 16.00 -6.50 0.31
CA PRO A 87 15.40 -6.69 -1.00
C PRO A 87 13.89 -6.38 -1.01
N ASN A 88 13.46 -5.53 -1.94
CA ASN A 88 12.06 -5.14 -2.16
C ASN A 88 11.37 -4.36 -1.02
N ALA A 89 12.08 -3.99 0.04
CA ALA A 89 11.49 -3.24 1.17
C ALA A 89 11.28 -1.74 0.89
N TYR A 90 11.98 -1.17 -0.11
CA TYR A 90 11.91 0.27 -0.43
C TYR A 90 10.50 0.82 -0.74
N ASN A 91 9.56 -0.03 -1.15
CA ASN A 91 8.15 0.32 -1.41
C ASN A 91 7.20 -0.02 -0.25
N TRP A 92 7.75 -0.30 0.93
CA TRP A 92 7.00 -0.70 2.11
C TRP A 92 7.24 0.28 3.25
N GLY A 93 6.15 0.58 3.98
CA GLY A 93 6.20 1.17 5.30
C GLY A 93 6.35 0.10 6.39
N CYS A 94 6.97 0.47 7.49
CA CYS A 94 7.05 -0.33 8.71
C CYS A 94 6.75 0.61 9.87
N GLU A 95 5.65 0.37 10.57
CA GLU A 95 5.13 1.27 11.58
C GLU A 95 4.69 0.53 12.83
N VAL A 96 4.81 1.20 13.97
CA VAL A 96 4.26 0.75 15.25
C VAL A 96 3.07 1.64 15.53
N SER A 97 1.87 1.06 15.58
CA SER A 97 0.65 1.82 15.86
C SER A 97 -0.45 0.94 16.44
N ASP A 98 -1.13 1.48 17.43
CA ASP A 98 -2.31 0.85 18.03
C ASP A 98 -3.62 1.19 17.28
N ASN A 99 -3.56 2.11 16.29
CA ASN A 99 -4.74 2.74 15.69
C ASN A 99 -4.84 2.64 14.16
N ASN A 100 -4.13 1.70 13.50
CA ASN A 100 -4.18 1.51 12.03
C ASN A 100 -4.04 2.83 11.23
N LEU A 101 -3.14 3.71 11.67
CA LEU A 101 -2.81 4.93 10.96
C LEU A 101 -1.72 4.60 9.94
N ASN A 102 -1.91 4.91 8.65
CA ASN A 102 -0.85 4.82 7.64
C ASN A 102 0.16 5.97 7.85
N LEU A 103 1.01 5.83 8.85
CA LEU A 103 1.98 6.82 9.30
C LEU A 103 3.13 6.97 8.32
N CYS A 104 3.53 5.87 7.69
CA CYS A 104 4.58 5.88 6.68
C CYS A 104 4.12 6.47 5.33
N ASN A 105 2.80 6.62 5.10
CA ASN A 105 2.21 7.11 3.86
C ASN A 105 2.65 6.28 2.63
N ASN A 106 2.70 4.95 2.80
CA ASN A 106 3.03 4.00 1.74
C ASN A 106 1.79 3.19 1.32
N SER A 107 1.78 2.72 0.07
CA SER A 107 0.71 1.83 -0.44
C SER A 107 0.80 0.40 0.08
N ASN A 108 1.99 0.00 0.54
CA ASN A 108 2.22 -1.26 1.25
C ASN A 108 2.84 -0.91 2.60
N TYR A 109 2.33 -1.47 3.68
CA TYR A 109 2.87 -1.19 5.01
C TYR A 109 2.56 -2.32 5.99
N ILE A 110 3.45 -2.48 6.96
CA ILE A 110 3.31 -3.45 8.06
C ILE A 110 3.07 -2.66 9.34
N VAL A 111 2.01 -3.03 10.04
CA VAL A 111 1.67 -2.48 11.35
C VAL A 111 2.07 -3.48 12.41
N LEU A 112 2.88 -3.01 13.35
CA LEU A 112 3.30 -3.71 14.54
C LEU A 112 2.60 -3.11 15.77
N ASP A 113 2.38 -3.92 16.81
CA ASP A 113 2.02 -3.41 18.14
C ASP A 113 3.26 -2.91 18.90
N ASP A 114 3.04 -2.31 20.07
CA ASP A 114 4.12 -1.85 20.97
C ASP A 114 5.07 -2.98 21.42
N ASN A 115 4.67 -4.25 21.32
CA ASN A 115 5.51 -5.41 21.59
C ASN A 115 6.28 -5.90 20.35
N CYS A 116 6.27 -5.14 19.26
CA CYS A 116 6.84 -5.49 17.97
C CYS A 116 6.23 -6.76 17.35
N SER A 117 4.97 -7.07 17.67
CA SER A 117 4.22 -8.17 17.05
C SER A 117 3.49 -7.65 15.82
N ILE A 118 3.52 -8.41 14.72
CA ILE A 118 2.79 -8.04 13.50
C ILE A 118 1.29 -8.17 13.76
N ILE A 119 0.57 -7.06 13.66
CA ILE A 119 -0.89 -7.04 13.81
C ILE A 119 -1.60 -6.97 12.48
N ASN A 120 -1.07 -6.21 11.52
CA ASN A 120 -1.66 -6.04 10.19
C ASN A 120 -0.58 -5.94 9.11
N ILE A 121 -0.87 -6.50 7.95
CA ILE A 121 -0.06 -6.32 6.73
C ILE A 121 -1.00 -5.77 5.67
N TYR A 122 -0.67 -4.59 5.14
CA TYR A 122 -1.39 -3.96 4.04
C TYR A 122 -0.55 -4.06 2.77
N TYR A 123 -1.12 -4.66 1.74
CA TYR A 123 -0.53 -4.77 0.41
C TYR A 123 -1.47 -4.16 -0.61
N GLN A 124 -0.99 -3.17 -1.38
CA GLN A 124 -1.79 -2.43 -2.36
C GLN A 124 -3.10 -1.88 -1.74
N ASN A 125 -3.00 -1.29 -0.54
CA ASN A 125 -4.13 -0.77 0.26
C ASN A 125 -5.17 -1.82 0.69
N ARG A 126 -4.81 -3.11 0.68
CA ARG A 126 -5.67 -4.21 1.16
C ARG A 126 -5.02 -4.90 2.34
N GLN A 127 -5.79 -5.09 3.41
CA GLN A 127 -5.34 -5.88 4.56
C GLN A 127 -5.27 -7.36 4.17
N LEU A 128 -4.15 -8.00 4.45
CA LEU A 128 -3.97 -9.43 4.28
C LEU A 128 -4.43 -10.15 5.54
N ASN A 129 -5.11 -11.29 5.38
CA ASN A 129 -5.43 -12.16 6.50
C ASN A 129 -4.16 -12.89 6.95
N ILE A 130 -3.71 -12.55 8.15
CA ILE A 130 -2.62 -13.24 8.84
C ILE A 130 -3.29 -14.38 9.61
N THR A 131 -3.24 -15.61 9.09
CA THR A 131 -3.68 -16.83 9.80
C THR A 131 -2.50 -17.66 10.23
#